data_AF-A0A7S2K0I4-F1
#
_entry.id   AF-A0A7S2K0I4-F1
#
_cell.length_a   1.000
_cell.length_b   1.000
_cell.length_c   1.000
_cell.angle_alpha   90.00
_cell.angle_beta   90.00
_cell.angle_gamma   90.00
#
_symmetry.space_group_name_H-M   'P 1'
#
loop_
_entity.id
_entity.type
_entity.pdbx_description
1 polymer ?
#
loop_
_entity_poly.entity_id
_entity_poly.type
_entity_poly.pdbx_seq_one_letter_code
_entity_poly.pdbx_strand_id
1 'polypeptide(L)'
;ATAGGGRCSVGQDVTCPHSGGACGGHQCCPGVPETGGRSFVCPSADPAWRAKGFCQLPEKLVDCLAPHGPGETTEEPGASTSTTAAPKRAKSNTTTTAERTTTSPATTAAPAAPTSTSLPLPPPITWCERPVFNYSLQWSAEGRNFFDEFDFLTSDANNGAALYLPRDEALRAGVATAAADHAVLRTGARAGTPTWPKRESAKIQSKHGWKYFLMMMKYTHVPWGCGVWPALWTHAVGVPWPNGGELDVLEYANDGAQQASFHTGEENSCKLDEQVTNACKPMPDTNGMGYDCDTAYPDKLGCAPNSLPLLPGEVWSREGGVIAVQWTPAFLKVFHIPSDEAFEDSEGDDPQPQDWDEWLVSYYPFALSEAKSPGSCPDPANVMAPQHIMLNINMCGDWAGKIWNTSGSCVNVQGPAYPSQCRAVDPLMEYDPQGDCCTQFIYDRNDTYGTSEYLHDRAYFNISWIKVFQADHDESVPDGRSGDLHV
;
A
#
# COMPACT_ATOMS: atom_id res chain seq x y z
N ALA A 1 17.03 -20.67 -37.53
CA ALA A 1 15.98 -21.31 -38.36
C ALA A 1 14.84 -20.33 -38.55
N THR A 2 14.02 -20.48 -39.60
CA THR A 2 12.72 -19.81 -39.84
C THR A 2 12.39 -18.55 -39.02
N ALA A 3 12.47 -17.38 -39.66
CA ALA A 3 11.66 -16.23 -39.23
C ALA A 3 10.18 -16.62 -39.38
N GLY A 4 9.50 -16.85 -38.25
CA GLY A 4 8.12 -17.33 -38.21
C GLY A 4 7.20 -16.28 -37.60
N GLY A 5 6.37 -15.64 -38.42
CA GLY A 5 5.27 -14.79 -37.98
C GLY A 5 4.14 -15.61 -37.35
N GLY A 6 4.40 -16.24 -36.21
CA GLY A 6 3.38 -16.92 -35.40
C GLY A 6 2.48 -15.87 -34.74
N ARG A 7 1.17 -16.11 -34.76
CA ARG A 7 0.25 -15.34 -33.91
C ARG A 7 0.47 -15.71 -32.44
N CYS A 8 0.32 -14.73 -31.56
CA CYS A 8 0.35 -14.91 -30.11
C CYS A 8 -0.94 -14.39 -29.47
N SER A 9 -1.18 -14.78 -28.22
CA SER A 9 -2.15 -14.11 -27.34
C SER A 9 -1.47 -12.97 -26.56
N VAL A 10 -2.26 -12.02 -26.05
CA VAL A 10 -1.77 -11.05 -25.06
C VAL A 10 -1.21 -11.81 -23.85
N GLY A 11 -0.06 -11.38 -23.33
CA GLY A 11 0.59 -12.04 -22.18
C GLY A 11 1.42 -13.29 -22.50
N GLN A 12 1.31 -13.86 -23.70
CA GLN A 12 2.02 -15.11 -24.04
C GLN A 12 3.54 -14.92 -24.11
N ASP A 13 4.30 -15.88 -23.56
CA ASP A 13 5.75 -15.97 -23.76
C ASP A 13 6.11 -16.11 -25.25
N VAL A 14 6.93 -15.18 -25.74
CA VAL A 14 7.38 -15.08 -27.13
C VAL A 14 8.85 -14.69 -27.21
N THR A 15 9.51 -15.08 -28.30
CA THR A 15 10.92 -14.71 -28.53
C THR A 15 11.03 -13.27 -29.01
N CYS A 16 11.85 -12.48 -28.31
CA CYS A 16 12.23 -11.13 -28.71
C CYS A 16 12.94 -11.12 -30.08
N PRO A 17 12.46 -10.33 -31.04
CA PRO A 17 13.12 -10.13 -32.33
C PRO A 17 14.58 -9.70 -32.16
N HIS A 18 15.47 -10.22 -33.01
CA HIS A 18 16.90 -9.92 -33.11
C HIS A 18 17.78 -10.31 -31.90
N SER A 19 17.29 -10.21 -30.65
CA SER A 19 18.03 -10.60 -29.44
C SER A 19 17.90 -12.07 -29.06
N GLY A 20 16.79 -12.73 -29.41
CA GLY A 20 16.55 -14.14 -29.07
C GLY A 20 16.21 -14.41 -27.60
N GLY A 21 16.10 -13.38 -26.76
CA GLY A 21 15.55 -13.50 -25.40
C GLY A 21 14.05 -13.83 -25.40
N ALA A 22 13.47 -14.12 -24.24
CA ALA A 22 12.02 -14.30 -24.08
C ALA A 22 11.39 -13.09 -23.39
N CYS A 23 10.11 -12.84 -23.68
CA CYS A 23 9.26 -11.89 -22.96
C CYS A 23 7.79 -12.33 -23.04
N GLY A 24 6.97 -11.89 -22.08
CA GLY A 24 5.52 -12.09 -22.09
C GLY A 24 4.78 -10.82 -21.67
N GLY A 25 3.80 -10.39 -22.47
CA GLY A 25 2.89 -9.30 -22.10
C GLY A 25 3.57 -7.96 -21.84
N HIS A 26 3.35 -7.40 -20.66
CA HIS A 26 3.79 -6.07 -20.22
C HIS A 26 5.29 -6.03 -19.85
N GLN A 27 6.14 -6.44 -20.80
CA GLN A 27 7.59 -6.52 -20.66
C GLN A 27 8.31 -5.83 -21.81
N CYS A 28 9.57 -5.44 -21.56
CA CYS A 28 10.45 -4.90 -22.59
C CYS A 28 11.44 -5.96 -23.06
N CYS A 29 11.55 -6.14 -24.37
CA CYS A 29 12.68 -6.85 -24.97
C CYS A 29 13.99 -6.10 -24.75
N PRO A 30 15.12 -6.82 -24.54
CA PRO A 30 16.43 -6.19 -24.44
C PRO A 30 16.82 -5.53 -25.76
N GLY A 31 17.56 -4.42 -25.67
CA GLY A 31 17.93 -3.62 -26.83
C GLY A 31 18.86 -4.32 -27.80
N VAL A 32 18.71 -3.97 -29.09
CA VAL A 32 19.40 -4.59 -30.23
C VAL A 32 20.01 -3.51 -31.14
N PRO A 33 20.96 -3.83 -32.03
CA PRO A 33 21.53 -2.83 -32.94
C PRO A 33 20.46 -2.05 -33.74
N GLU A 34 19.39 -2.72 -34.13
CA GLU A 34 18.25 -2.18 -34.88
C GLU A 34 17.44 -1.12 -34.09
N THR A 35 17.50 -1.11 -32.76
CA THR A 35 16.89 -0.06 -31.91
C THR A 35 17.87 1.03 -31.47
N GLY A 36 19.15 0.91 -31.86
CA GLY A 36 20.25 1.67 -31.28
C GLY A 36 20.59 1.24 -29.86
N GLY A 37 20.37 -0.03 -29.51
CA GLY A 37 20.64 -0.58 -28.18
C GLY A 37 19.57 -0.30 -27.11
N ARG A 38 18.43 0.28 -27.49
CA ARG A 38 17.31 0.62 -26.59
C ARG A 38 16.33 -0.54 -26.41
N SER A 39 15.82 -0.73 -25.19
CA SER A 39 14.74 -1.68 -24.92
C SER A 39 13.45 -1.29 -25.65
N PHE A 40 12.66 -2.28 -26.07
CA PHE A 40 11.46 -2.06 -26.90
C PHE A 40 10.30 -2.98 -26.47
N VAL A 41 9.07 -2.68 -26.88
CA VAL A 41 7.88 -3.39 -26.40
C VAL A 41 7.84 -4.86 -26.86
N CYS A 42 7.52 -5.77 -25.95
CA CYS A 42 7.41 -7.21 -26.22
C CYS A 42 6.35 -7.52 -27.31
N PRO A 43 6.58 -8.48 -28.24
CA PRO A 43 5.63 -8.81 -29.30
C PRO A 43 4.22 -9.21 -28.84
N SER A 44 4.06 -9.73 -27.61
CA SER A 44 2.76 -10.11 -27.01
C SER A 44 2.17 -9.06 -26.06
N ALA A 45 2.75 -7.86 -25.94
CA ALA A 45 2.23 -6.77 -25.12
C ALA A 45 0.89 -6.21 -25.65
N ASP A 46 -0.01 -5.83 -24.75
CA ASP A 46 -1.29 -5.24 -25.10
C ASP A 46 -1.15 -3.95 -25.96
N PRO A 47 -2.07 -3.65 -26.90
CA PRO A 47 -2.08 -2.39 -27.63
C PRO A 47 -2.06 -1.11 -26.77
N ALA A 48 -2.77 -1.08 -25.64
CA ALA A 48 -2.84 0.08 -24.75
C ALA A 48 -1.56 0.26 -23.91
N TRP A 49 -0.84 -0.83 -23.60
CA TRP A 49 0.41 -0.75 -22.83
C TRP A 49 1.51 0.04 -23.54
N ARG A 50 1.53 0.01 -24.89
CA ARG A 50 2.49 0.75 -25.74
C ARG A 50 2.52 2.25 -25.44
N ALA A 51 1.36 2.82 -25.11
CA ALA A 51 1.22 4.26 -24.85
C ALA A 51 1.77 4.70 -23.50
N LYS A 52 2.06 3.77 -22.57
CA LYS A 52 2.50 4.08 -21.20
C LYS A 52 4.02 4.30 -21.04
N GLY A 53 4.82 4.08 -22.09
CA GLY A 53 6.23 4.54 -22.14
C GLY A 53 7.26 3.77 -21.30
N PHE A 54 6.92 2.59 -20.76
CA PHE A 54 7.81 1.81 -19.88
C PHE A 54 9.09 1.27 -20.55
N CYS A 55 9.11 1.15 -21.87
CA CYS A 55 10.30 0.76 -22.65
C CYS A 55 10.96 1.98 -23.29
N GLN A 56 12.28 1.92 -23.49
CA GLN A 56 13.06 3.02 -24.10
C GLN A 56 12.67 3.34 -25.56
N LEU A 57 11.89 2.46 -26.18
CA LEU A 57 11.08 2.68 -27.37
C LEU A 57 9.65 2.18 -27.10
N PRO A 58 8.60 2.99 -27.31
CA PRO A 58 7.20 2.56 -27.18
C PRO A 58 6.74 1.64 -28.32
N GLU A 59 7.52 1.50 -29.40
CA GLU A 59 7.22 0.65 -30.53
C GLU A 59 7.55 -0.84 -30.27
N LYS A 60 6.82 -1.73 -30.96
CA LYS A 60 7.21 -3.14 -31.14
C LYS A 60 8.01 -3.28 -32.44
N LEU A 61 9.10 -4.06 -32.43
CA LEU A 61 9.75 -4.48 -33.68
C LEU A 61 8.90 -5.50 -34.48
N VAL A 62 8.12 -6.33 -33.78
CA VAL A 62 7.16 -7.28 -34.37
C VAL A 62 5.94 -7.34 -33.46
N ASP A 63 4.72 -7.30 -34.02
CA ASP A 63 3.46 -7.39 -33.26
C ASP A 63 2.73 -8.70 -33.59
N CYS A 64 2.96 -9.75 -32.79
CA CYS A 64 2.34 -11.06 -33.03
C CYS A 64 0.83 -11.13 -32.71
N LEU A 65 0.26 -10.04 -32.17
CA LEU A 65 -1.19 -9.87 -32.03
C LEU A 65 -1.87 -9.44 -33.34
N ALA A 66 -1.11 -8.88 -34.29
CA ALA A 66 -1.67 -8.32 -35.52
C ALA A 66 -1.94 -9.39 -36.59
N PRO A 67 -3.08 -9.33 -37.31
CA PRO A 67 -3.32 -10.18 -38.47
C PRO A 67 -2.52 -9.66 -39.68
N HIS A 68 -1.30 -10.18 -39.88
CA HIS A 68 -0.47 -9.81 -41.03
C HIS A 68 -1.20 -9.94 -42.38
N GLY A 69 -1.34 -8.81 -43.08
CA GLY A 69 -1.42 -8.78 -44.53
C GLY A 69 -0.05 -9.10 -45.17
N PRO A 70 -0.02 -9.49 -46.46
CA PRO A 70 1.21 -9.99 -47.08
C PRO A 70 2.20 -8.88 -47.46
N GLY A 71 3.25 -8.74 -46.63
CA GLY A 71 4.60 -8.33 -47.03
C GLY A 71 4.75 -6.97 -47.72
N GLU A 72 5.14 -5.95 -46.95
CA GLU A 72 5.80 -4.75 -47.48
C GLU A 72 7.29 -4.82 -47.13
N THR A 73 8.09 -5.28 -48.09
CA THR A 73 9.56 -5.32 -47.97
C THR A 73 10.16 -4.00 -48.43
N THR A 74 11.02 -3.42 -47.59
CA THR A 74 12.11 -2.49 -47.91
C THR A 74 12.29 -2.08 -49.38
N GLU A 75 12.16 -0.79 -49.69
CA GLU A 75 12.93 -0.19 -50.80
C GLU A 75 13.23 1.30 -50.56
N GLU A 76 14.46 1.71 -50.92
CA GLU A 76 14.85 3.11 -51.13
C GLU A 76 14.36 3.59 -52.52
N PRO A 77 14.32 4.90 -52.82
CA PRO A 77 13.61 5.42 -53.99
C PRO A 77 14.26 5.04 -55.34
N GLY A 78 13.65 4.09 -56.07
CA GLY A 78 14.03 3.66 -57.42
C GLY A 78 12.95 3.91 -58.47
N ALA A 79 13.31 4.52 -59.60
CA ALA A 79 12.34 5.06 -60.57
C ALA A 79 11.72 4.04 -61.56
N SER A 80 10.43 4.26 -61.86
CA SER A 80 9.82 4.22 -63.21
C SER A 80 9.26 2.91 -63.81
N THR A 81 8.03 3.04 -64.33
CA THR A 81 7.46 2.40 -65.56
C THR A 81 7.15 0.89 -65.64
N SER A 82 5.85 0.59 -65.42
CA SER A 82 4.89 0.15 -66.48
C SER A 82 4.61 -1.34 -66.82
N THR A 83 3.31 -1.55 -67.14
CA THR A 83 2.70 -2.50 -68.11
C THR A 83 2.46 -4.00 -67.79
N THR A 84 1.18 -4.26 -67.47
CA THR A 84 0.25 -5.25 -68.09
C THR A 84 0.25 -6.76 -67.78
N ALA A 85 -0.99 -7.21 -67.51
CA ALA A 85 -1.66 -8.43 -67.97
C ALA A 85 -1.55 -9.75 -67.16
N ALA A 86 -2.74 -10.26 -66.84
CA ALA A 86 -3.06 -11.63 -66.40
C ALA A 86 -3.52 -12.46 -67.66
N PRO A 87 -4.20 -13.65 -67.61
CA PRO A 87 -4.77 -14.38 -66.44
C PRO A 87 -4.80 -15.96 -66.55
N LYS A 88 -5.60 -16.58 -65.66
CA LYS A 88 -6.41 -17.83 -65.82
C LYS A 88 -5.84 -19.25 -65.49
N ARG A 89 -6.47 -19.83 -64.45
CA ARG A 89 -7.38 -21.02 -64.50
C ARG A 89 -6.84 -22.47 -64.31
N ALA A 90 -6.82 -22.88 -63.03
CA ALA A 90 -7.63 -23.96 -62.40
C ALA A 90 -7.62 -25.44 -62.89
N LYS A 91 -7.90 -26.34 -61.91
CA LYS A 91 -8.12 -27.81 -61.95
C LYS A 91 -6.84 -28.68 -61.97
N SER A 92 -6.84 -29.97 -61.58
CA SER A 92 -7.61 -30.78 -60.59
C SER A 92 -7.10 -32.24 -60.65
N ASN A 93 -7.43 -33.06 -59.64
CA ASN A 93 -7.28 -34.54 -59.56
C ASN A 93 -5.84 -35.07 -59.24
N THR A 94 -5.64 -35.95 -58.24
CA THR A 94 -5.77 -37.45 -58.20
C THR A 94 -4.71 -38.15 -59.10
N THR A 95 -4.01 -39.26 -58.76
CA THR A 95 -4.40 -40.50 -58.03
C THR A 95 -3.19 -41.41 -57.71
N THR A 96 -3.20 -42.16 -56.58
CA THR A 96 -2.54 -43.50 -56.32
C THR A 96 -1.01 -43.70 -56.59
N THR A 97 -0.27 -44.71 -56.08
CA THR A 97 -0.58 -46.03 -55.45
C THR A 97 0.56 -46.48 -54.50
N ALA A 98 0.44 -47.67 -53.87
CA ALA A 98 1.52 -48.40 -53.16
C ALA A 98 2.71 -48.79 -54.10
N GLU A 99 3.87 -49.32 -53.69
CA GLU A 99 4.21 -50.42 -52.74
C GLU A 99 5.72 -50.31 -52.33
N ARG A 100 6.46 -51.19 -51.60
CA ARG A 100 6.35 -52.56 -51.04
C ARG A 100 7.31 -52.73 -49.82
N THR A 101 7.08 -53.73 -48.97
CA THR A 101 7.91 -54.09 -47.79
C THR A 101 9.07 -55.06 -48.06
N THR A 102 10.12 -54.99 -47.22
CA THR A 102 11.07 -56.10 -46.93
C THR A 102 11.44 -56.11 -45.43
N THR A 103 11.89 -57.25 -44.90
CA THR A 103 12.08 -57.49 -43.45
C THR A 103 13.29 -58.38 -43.14
N SER A 104 14.08 -58.03 -42.12
CA SER A 104 14.87 -58.97 -41.29
C SER A 104 15.36 -58.29 -39.98
N PRO A 105 15.70 -59.03 -38.91
CA PRO A 105 15.58 -58.49 -37.55
C PRO A 105 16.85 -58.54 -36.65
N ALA A 106 16.71 -57.87 -35.50
CA ALA A 106 17.30 -58.16 -34.19
C ALA A 106 18.82 -57.94 -33.94
N THR A 107 19.10 -56.90 -33.13
CA THR A 107 20.08 -56.96 -32.02
C THR A 107 19.43 -56.33 -30.78
N THR A 108 19.62 -56.90 -29.60
CA THR A 108 19.02 -56.45 -28.34
C THR A 108 19.85 -55.38 -27.62
N ALA A 109 19.16 -54.45 -26.93
CA ALA A 109 19.74 -53.50 -25.99
C ALA A 109 18.93 -53.51 -24.68
N ALA A 110 19.58 -53.15 -23.56
CA ALA A 110 19.01 -53.24 -22.21
C ALA A 110 17.98 -52.13 -21.90
N PRO A 111 17.02 -52.35 -20.98
CA PRO A 111 16.06 -51.34 -20.58
C PRO A 111 16.72 -50.24 -19.73
N ALA A 112 16.30 -48.99 -19.95
CA ALA A 112 16.65 -47.87 -19.09
C ALA A 112 15.85 -47.88 -17.78
N ALA A 113 16.45 -47.38 -16.70
CA ALA A 113 15.78 -47.15 -15.41
C ALA A 113 14.74 -46.01 -15.53
N PRO A 114 13.70 -45.97 -14.69
CA PRO A 114 12.58 -45.05 -14.84
C PRO A 114 13.00 -43.59 -14.63
N THR A 115 12.56 -42.71 -15.52
CA THR A 115 12.59 -41.26 -15.30
C THR A 115 11.71 -40.89 -14.12
N SER A 116 12.27 -40.25 -13.11
CA SER A 116 11.51 -39.65 -12.02
C SER A 116 10.64 -38.51 -12.57
N THR A 117 9.34 -38.76 -12.73
CA THR A 117 8.37 -37.68 -12.89
C THR A 117 8.33 -36.87 -11.60
N SER A 118 9.04 -35.74 -11.59
CA SER A 118 8.76 -34.68 -10.62
C SER A 118 7.29 -34.33 -10.74
N LEU A 119 6.52 -34.57 -9.68
CA LEU A 119 5.23 -33.91 -9.53
C LEU A 119 5.46 -32.40 -9.67
N PRO A 120 4.56 -31.64 -10.31
CA PRO A 120 4.63 -30.19 -10.21
C PRO A 120 4.64 -29.84 -8.72
N LEU A 121 5.50 -28.89 -8.33
CA LEU A 121 5.38 -28.28 -7.03
C LEU A 121 3.92 -27.80 -6.87
N PRO A 122 3.27 -27.99 -5.70
CA PRO A 122 2.03 -27.26 -5.45
C PRO A 122 2.32 -25.77 -5.66
N PRO A 123 1.33 -24.98 -6.14
CA PRO A 123 1.50 -23.53 -6.13
C PRO A 123 1.88 -23.07 -4.72
N PRO A 124 2.65 -21.98 -4.57
CA PRO A 124 2.92 -21.41 -3.25
C PRO A 124 1.58 -21.23 -2.52
N ILE A 125 1.53 -21.71 -1.28
CA ILE A 125 0.26 -21.90 -0.57
C ILE A 125 -0.18 -20.54 0.00
N THR A 126 -0.77 -19.71 -0.86
CA THR A 126 -1.25 -18.36 -0.56
C THR A 126 -2.56 -18.39 0.23
N TRP A 127 -2.53 -18.91 1.46
CA TRP A 127 -3.63 -18.80 2.41
C TRP A 127 -3.67 -17.39 3.05
N CYS A 128 -4.00 -16.38 2.26
CA CYS A 128 -4.78 -15.26 2.81
C CYS A 128 -6.22 -15.73 2.97
N GLU A 129 -6.92 -15.29 4.03
CA GLU A 129 -8.37 -15.44 4.08
C GLU A 129 -9.02 -14.55 3.02
N ARG A 130 -9.81 -15.15 2.12
CA ARG A 130 -10.60 -14.47 1.08
C ARG A 130 -12.10 -14.80 1.16
N PRO A 131 -12.76 -14.64 2.33
CA PRO A 131 -14.21 -14.63 2.35
C PRO A 131 -14.73 -13.45 1.53
N VAL A 132 -15.74 -13.70 0.71
CA VAL A 132 -16.49 -12.64 0.02
C VAL A 132 -17.49 -12.05 1.00
N PHE A 133 -17.50 -10.73 1.13
CA PHE A 133 -18.51 -9.98 1.87
C PHE A 133 -19.17 -8.98 0.93
N ASN A 134 -20.50 -8.87 0.99
CA ASN A 134 -21.21 -7.81 0.28
C ASN A 134 -21.21 -6.55 1.16
N TYR A 135 -20.46 -5.51 0.77
CA TYR A 135 -20.30 -4.29 1.55
C TYR A 135 -21.32 -3.22 1.13
N SER A 136 -21.94 -2.55 2.11
CA SER A 136 -22.83 -1.41 1.89
C SER A 136 -22.33 -0.16 2.62
N LEU A 137 -22.35 0.99 1.94
CA LEU A 137 -21.90 2.27 2.49
C LEU A 137 -22.79 2.69 3.67
N GLN A 138 -22.19 2.89 4.85
CA GLN A 138 -22.89 3.31 6.06
C GLN A 138 -22.62 4.78 6.41
N TRP A 139 -21.45 5.31 6.06
CA TRP A 139 -21.02 6.67 6.40
C TRP A 139 -19.94 7.17 5.43
N SER A 140 -19.94 8.47 5.16
CA SER A 140 -18.85 9.16 4.45
C SER A 140 -18.58 10.53 5.06
N ALA A 141 -17.30 10.92 5.06
CA ALA A 141 -16.85 12.29 5.26
C ALA A 141 -16.20 12.78 3.97
N GLU A 142 -16.84 13.73 3.29
CA GLU A 142 -16.42 14.23 1.98
C GLU A 142 -16.88 15.67 1.70
N GLY A 143 -16.21 16.33 0.75
CA GLY A 143 -16.55 17.69 0.33
C GLY A 143 -16.52 18.73 1.46
N ARG A 144 -17.36 19.77 1.33
CA ARG A 144 -17.28 20.99 2.16
C ARG A 144 -17.61 20.76 3.64
N ASN A 145 -18.27 19.65 3.94
CA ASN A 145 -18.76 19.29 5.26
C ASN A 145 -17.91 18.17 5.89
N PHE A 146 -16.76 17.78 5.30
CA PHE A 146 -15.88 16.72 5.82
C PHE A 146 -15.64 16.81 7.33
N PHE A 147 -15.36 18.01 7.85
CA PHE A 147 -15.10 18.24 9.29
C PHE A 147 -16.36 18.40 10.15
N ASP A 148 -17.57 18.28 9.61
CA ASP A 148 -18.81 18.20 10.41
C ASP A 148 -18.97 16.79 11.03
N GLU A 149 -18.38 15.75 10.43
CA GLU A 149 -18.45 14.35 10.89
C GLU A 149 -17.48 13.99 12.02
N PHE A 150 -16.61 14.94 12.40
CA PHE A 150 -15.55 14.74 13.40
C PHE A 150 -15.66 15.71 14.58
N ASP A 151 -15.23 15.24 15.74
CA ASP A 151 -14.90 16.05 16.91
C ASP A 151 -13.40 16.37 16.93
N PHE A 152 -13.05 17.57 17.42
CA PHE A 152 -11.68 18.05 17.50
C PHE A 152 -11.16 17.94 18.93
N LEU A 153 -10.19 17.06 19.15
CA LEU A 153 -9.58 16.80 20.44
C LEU A 153 -8.39 17.73 20.67
N THR A 154 -8.25 18.26 21.89
CA THR A 154 -7.17 19.20 22.24
C THR A 154 -6.09 18.58 23.13
N SER A 155 -6.21 17.29 23.47
CA SER A 155 -5.26 16.56 24.32
C SER A 155 -4.15 15.88 23.51
N ASP A 156 -2.91 16.08 23.96
CA ASP A 156 -1.71 15.38 23.52
C ASP A 156 -1.27 14.45 24.66
N ALA A 157 -1.09 13.17 24.35
CA ALA A 157 -0.71 12.12 25.31
C ALA A 157 0.75 11.66 25.12
N ASN A 158 1.41 12.09 24.03
CA ASN A 158 2.68 11.54 23.56
C ASN A 158 3.85 12.55 23.72
N ASN A 159 3.67 13.50 24.64
CA ASN A 159 4.62 14.57 24.99
C ASN A 159 5.13 15.40 23.80
N GLY A 160 4.34 15.52 22.74
CA GLY A 160 4.75 16.07 21.45
C GLY A 160 4.97 17.59 21.44
N ALA A 161 5.42 18.10 20.30
CA ALA A 161 5.49 19.53 19.99
C ALA A 161 4.19 20.07 19.36
N ALA A 162 3.17 19.22 19.14
CA ALA A 162 1.87 19.64 18.60
C ALA A 162 1.01 20.37 19.66
N LEU A 163 0.33 21.43 19.26
CA LEU A 163 -0.79 22.05 19.97
C LEU A 163 -2.06 21.79 19.16
N TYR A 164 -2.86 20.81 19.59
CA TYR A 164 -4.11 20.48 18.93
C TYR A 164 -5.18 21.54 19.22
N LEU A 165 -5.63 22.21 18.15
CA LEU A 165 -6.58 23.31 18.21
C LEU A 165 -8.05 22.81 18.28
N PRO A 166 -8.93 23.47 19.05
CA PRO A 166 -10.37 23.23 18.98
C PRO A 166 -10.91 23.65 17.61
N ARG A 167 -12.01 23.02 17.17
CA ARG A 167 -12.57 23.12 15.80
C ARG A 167 -12.62 24.55 15.22
N ASP A 168 -13.25 25.48 15.93
CA ASP A 168 -13.39 26.88 15.48
C ASP A 168 -12.04 27.59 15.31
N GLU A 169 -11.02 27.19 16.05
CA GLU A 169 -9.68 27.76 15.95
C GLU A 169 -8.87 27.10 14.83
N ALA A 170 -8.96 25.76 14.69
CA ALA A 170 -8.37 25.02 13.58
C ALA A 170 -8.87 25.51 12.20
N LEU A 171 -10.18 25.76 12.09
CA LEU A 171 -10.81 26.32 10.88
C LEU A 171 -10.36 27.76 10.60
N ARG A 172 -10.25 28.62 11.64
CA ARG A 172 -9.77 30.01 11.48
C ARG A 172 -8.28 30.11 11.15
N ALA A 173 -7.46 29.19 11.67
CA ALA A 173 -6.02 29.13 11.43
C ALA A 173 -5.66 28.51 10.07
N GLY A 174 -6.60 27.84 9.40
CA GLY A 174 -6.32 27.07 8.18
C GLY A 174 -5.61 25.73 8.43
N VAL A 175 -5.61 25.27 9.69
CA VAL A 175 -5.16 23.94 10.12
C VAL A 175 -6.12 22.85 9.65
N ALA A 176 -7.41 23.17 9.53
CA ALA A 176 -8.41 22.34 8.87
C ALA A 176 -9.16 23.17 7.81
N THR A 177 -9.23 22.71 6.56
CA THR A 177 -10.00 23.38 5.48
C THR A 177 -10.65 22.37 4.54
N ALA A 178 -11.89 22.63 4.10
CA ALA A 178 -12.65 21.72 3.24
C ALA A 178 -13.15 22.42 1.95
N ALA A 179 -12.95 21.76 0.82
CA ALA A 179 -13.32 22.21 -0.53
C ALA A 179 -14.49 21.38 -1.07
N ALA A 180 -14.74 21.37 -2.39
CA ALA A 180 -15.83 20.57 -2.97
C ALA A 180 -15.43 19.10 -3.20
N ASP A 181 -14.13 18.84 -3.25
CA ASP A 181 -13.47 17.66 -3.83
C ASP A 181 -12.34 17.11 -2.92
N HIS A 182 -11.97 17.84 -1.87
CA HIS A 182 -10.95 17.44 -0.90
C HIS A 182 -11.10 18.18 0.45
N ALA A 183 -10.44 17.65 1.48
CA ALA A 183 -10.22 18.26 2.78
C ALA A 183 -8.74 18.18 3.17
N VAL A 184 -8.24 19.24 3.78
CA VAL A 184 -6.85 19.36 4.24
C VAL A 184 -6.81 19.43 5.76
N LEU A 185 -6.00 18.56 6.38
CA LEU A 185 -5.60 18.65 7.78
C LEU A 185 -4.08 18.89 7.81
N ARG A 186 -3.62 19.99 8.41
CA ARG A 186 -2.22 20.43 8.30
C ARG A 186 -1.66 21.11 9.55
N THR A 187 -0.35 21.15 9.64
CA THR A 187 0.36 21.92 10.67
C THR A 187 0.22 23.42 10.43
N GLY A 188 -0.03 24.19 11.50
CA GLY A 188 -0.22 25.64 11.45
C GLY A 188 0.97 26.45 11.94
N ALA A 189 0.68 27.60 12.57
CA ALA A 189 1.67 28.53 13.05
C ALA A 189 2.42 28.03 14.30
N ARG A 190 3.58 28.62 14.57
CA ARG A 190 4.32 28.43 15.82
C ARG A 190 3.51 28.91 17.02
N ALA A 191 3.39 28.07 18.05
CA ALA A 191 2.60 28.31 19.24
C ALA A 191 3.44 28.17 20.53
N GLY A 192 2.82 28.39 21.69
CA GLY A 192 3.48 28.22 22.99
C GLY A 192 4.55 29.27 23.29
N THR A 193 5.57 28.87 24.05
CA THR A 193 6.63 29.77 24.57
C THR A 193 8.02 29.14 24.41
N PRO A 194 9.14 29.87 24.60
CA PRO A 194 10.45 29.26 24.52
C PRO A 194 10.71 28.12 25.54
N THR A 195 9.97 28.08 26.65
CA THR A 195 10.06 27.00 27.66
C THR A 195 8.97 25.93 27.52
N TRP A 196 7.96 26.18 26.68
CA TRP A 196 6.94 25.23 26.25
C TRP A 196 6.72 25.40 24.73
N PRO A 197 7.74 25.05 23.92
CA PRO A 197 7.69 25.21 22.47
C PRO A 197 6.63 24.29 21.86
N LYS A 198 5.75 24.87 21.03
CA LYS A 198 4.69 24.13 20.32
C LYS A 198 4.50 24.65 18.89
N ARG A 199 3.74 23.92 18.08
CA ARG A 199 3.19 24.37 16.79
C ARG A 199 1.76 23.88 16.65
N GLU A 200 0.89 24.71 16.08
CA GLU A 200 -0.51 24.40 15.85
C GLU A 200 -0.69 23.15 14.98
N SER A 201 -1.66 22.32 15.34
CA SER A 201 -2.06 21.13 14.63
C SER A 201 -3.53 20.81 14.97
N ALA A 202 -4.05 19.69 14.48
CA ALA A 202 -5.34 19.15 14.89
C ALA A 202 -5.27 17.63 15.06
N LYS A 203 -6.10 17.14 15.99
CA LYS A 203 -6.38 15.72 16.23
C LYS A 203 -7.89 15.58 16.17
N ILE A 204 -8.37 14.80 15.20
CA ILE A 204 -9.81 14.61 14.96
C ILE A 204 -10.20 13.15 15.18
N GLN A 205 -11.41 12.96 15.68
CA GLN A 205 -12.03 11.67 15.97
C GLN A 205 -13.41 11.63 15.30
N SER A 206 -13.76 10.56 14.60
CA SER A 206 -15.10 10.40 14.03
C SER A 206 -16.16 10.40 15.14
N LYS A 207 -17.34 10.99 14.89
CA LYS A 207 -18.46 11.03 15.86
C LYS A 207 -19.12 9.67 16.08
N HIS A 208 -18.87 8.74 15.17
CA HIS A 208 -19.33 7.36 15.25
C HIS A 208 -18.12 6.43 15.40
N GLY A 209 -18.35 5.28 16.03
CA GLY A 209 -17.42 4.16 16.06
C GLY A 209 -18.12 2.89 15.60
N TRP A 210 -17.38 2.02 14.93
CA TRP A 210 -17.92 0.85 14.24
C TRP A 210 -17.26 -0.44 14.75
N LYS A 211 -18.01 -1.55 14.74
CA LYS A 211 -17.48 -2.90 14.96
C LYS A 211 -17.64 -3.72 13.68
N TYR A 212 -16.53 -4.24 13.16
CA TYR A 212 -16.39 -4.85 11.84
C TYR A 212 -16.80 -3.90 10.70
N PHE A 213 -15.84 -3.55 9.84
CA PHE A 213 -16.04 -2.59 8.77
C PHE A 213 -15.01 -2.81 7.65
N LEU A 214 -15.32 -2.26 6.48
CA LEU A 214 -14.31 -1.82 5.54
C LEU A 214 -14.25 -0.29 5.62
N MET A 215 -13.12 0.26 6.06
CA MET A 215 -12.85 1.69 6.08
C MET A 215 -11.88 1.99 4.94
N MET A 216 -12.14 3.05 4.18
CA MET A 216 -11.32 3.47 3.04
C MET A 216 -11.11 4.98 3.10
N MET A 217 -9.86 5.42 2.96
CA MET A 217 -9.49 6.83 2.81
C MET A 217 -8.80 7.02 1.46
N LYS A 218 -9.44 7.78 0.56
CA LYS A 218 -8.80 8.25 -0.67
C LYS A 218 -8.06 9.56 -0.42
N TYR A 219 -6.79 9.64 -0.79
CA TYR A 219 -5.93 10.78 -0.54
C TYR A 219 -4.97 11.06 -1.71
N THR A 220 -4.46 12.29 -1.78
CA THR A 220 -3.41 12.69 -2.75
C THR A 220 -2.14 13.22 -2.09
N HIS A 221 -2.12 13.32 -0.75
CA HIS A 221 -0.95 13.70 0.04
C HIS A 221 -1.11 13.18 1.49
N VAL A 222 -0.02 12.74 2.11
CA VAL A 222 0.05 12.43 3.56
C VAL A 222 1.23 13.19 4.17
N PRO A 223 1.20 13.55 5.46
CA PRO A 223 2.26 14.35 6.06
C PRO A 223 3.60 13.60 6.05
N TRP A 224 4.74 14.27 5.87
CA TRP A 224 6.05 13.63 6.01
C TRP A 224 7.16 14.63 6.37
N GLY A 225 8.32 14.10 6.75
CA GLY A 225 9.54 14.88 6.95
C GLY A 225 9.81 15.24 8.41
N CYS A 226 10.85 16.06 8.60
CA CYS A 226 11.50 16.24 9.90
C CYS A 226 10.58 16.78 10.99
N GLY A 227 10.61 16.08 12.12
CA GLY A 227 9.82 16.33 13.31
C GLY A 227 8.33 16.05 13.19
N VAL A 228 7.85 15.55 12.05
CA VAL A 228 6.44 15.18 11.83
C VAL A 228 6.19 13.74 12.30
N TRP A 229 5.06 13.51 12.95
CA TRP A 229 4.55 12.20 13.37
C TRP A 229 3.06 12.14 13.01
N PRO A 230 2.69 11.77 11.77
CA PRO A 230 1.31 11.62 11.37
C PRO A 230 0.77 10.25 11.75
N ALA A 231 -0.51 10.18 12.06
CA ALA A 231 -1.23 8.94 12.30
C ALA A 231 -2.63 8.99 11.68
N LEU A 232 -2.96 7.98 10.86
CA LEU A 232 -4.33 7.48 10.64
C LEU A 232 -4.44 6.16 11.40
N TRP A 233 -5.32 6.11 12.38
CA TRP A 233 -5.45 5.02 13.34
C TRP A 233 -6.90 4.88 13.79
N THR A 234 -7.20 3.85 14.59
CA THR A 234 -8.54 3.64 15.16
C THR A 234 -8.47 3.29 16.64
N HIS A 235 -9.38 3.85 17.44
CA HIS A 235 -9.38 3.71 18.91
C HIS A 235 -10.79 3.51 19.50
N ALA A 236 -10.90 2.71 20.57
CA ALA A 236 -12.15 2.49 21.31
C ALA A 236 -12.46 3.59 22.35
N VAL A 237 -13.34 4.53 22.02
CA VAL A 237 -13.78 5.58 22.95
C VAL A 237 -14.53 4.99 24.16
N GLY A 238 -14.17 5.43 25.36
CA GLY A 238 -14.81 5.02 26.62
C GLY A 238 -14.27 3.73 27.25
N VAL A 239 -13.39 3.01 26.56
CA VAL A 239 -12.64 1.86 27.11
C VAL A 239 -11.23 2.32 27.50
N PRO A 240 -10.64 1.86 28.62
CA PRO A 240 -9.24 2.12 28.91
C PRO A 240 -8.32 1.56 27.82
N TRP A 241 -7.42 2.38 27.30
CA TRP A 241 -6.33 1.92 26.42
C TRP A 241 -5.34 1.05 27.22
N PRO A 242 -4.79 -0.06 26.67
CA PRO A 242 -5.06 -0.64 25.35
C PRO A 242 -6.14 -1.75 25.36
N ASN A 243 -6.88 -1.94 26.46
CA ASN A 243 -7.91 -2.98 26.61
C ASN A 243 -9.08 -2.86 25.61
N GLY A 244 -9.31 -1.66 25.06
CA GLY A 244 -10.28 -1.46 23.99
C GLY A 244 -9.82 -1.91 22.60
N GLY A 245 -8.52 -2.18 22.44
CA GLY A 245 -7.88 -2.44 21.16
C GLY A 245 -7.66 -1.16 20.35
N GLU A 246 -6.54 -1.12 19.63
CA GLU A 246 -6.11 -0.01 18.78
C GLU A 246 -5.36 -0.55 17.55
N LEU A 247 -5.59 0.09 16.39
CA LEU A 247 -4.96 -0.24 15.11
C LEU A 247 -4.45 1.03 14.45
N ASP A 248 -3.15 1.08 14.21
CA ASP A 248 -2.53 2.11 13.38
C ASP A 248 -2.54 1.62 11.94
N VAL A 249 -3.12 2.42 11.06
CA VAL A 249 -3.28 2.10 9.63
C VAL A 249 -2.12 2.69 8.83
N LEU A 250 -1.75 3.91 9.19
CA LEU A 250 -0.59 4.62 8.69
C LEU A 250 -0.03 5.43 9.85
N GLU A 251 1.09 4.98 10.40
CA GLU A 251 1.90 5.75 11.34
C GLU A 251 3.38 5.67 10.98
N TYR A 252 4.11 6.77 11.22
CA TYR A 252 5.57 6.86 11.11
C TYR A 252 6.08 8.16 11.76
N ALA A 253 7.41 8.32 11.82
CA ALA A 253 8.09 9.48 12.39
C ALA A 253 9.26 9.96 11.51
N ASN A 254 9.39 11.28 11.34
CA ASN A 254 10.44 11.93 10.53
C ASN A 254 10.45 11.48 9.05
N ASP A 255 11.56 10.88 8.60
CA ASP A 255 11.78 10.22 7.31
C ASP A 255 11.60 8.68 7.38
N GLY A 256 11.04 8.20 8.49
CA GLY A 256 10.71 6.79 8.70
C GLY A 256 9.74 6.25 7.65
N ALA A 257 9.79 4.92 7.49
CA ALA A 257 8.84 4.19 6.69
C ALA A 257 7.51 4.00 7.43
N GLN A 258 6.41 3.98 6.68
CA GLN A 258 5.10 3.62 7.23
C GLN A 258 5.14 2.24 7.87
N GLN A 259 4.42 2.14 8.97
CA GLN A 259 4.06 0.89 9.62
C GLN A 259 2.56 0.92 9.93
N ALA A 260 1.94 -0.26 9.90
CA ALA A 260 0.70 -0.55 10.58
C ALA A 260 1.02 -1.37 11.85
N SER A 261 0.44 -0.99 12.99
CA SER A 261 0.66 -1.61 14.29
C SER A 261 -0.66 -1.91 14.97
N PHE A 262 -0.66 -2.91 15.85
CA PHE A 262 -1.86 -3.37 16.55
C PHE A 262 -1.56 -3.62 18.01
N HIS A 263 -2.42 -3.07 18.86
CA HIS A 263 -2.19 -2.91 20.29
C HIS A 263 -3.36 -3.47 21.09
N THR A 264 -3.10 -4.50 21.90
CA THR A 264 -4.04 -5.09 22.86
C THR A 264 -3.58 -4.88 24.31
N GLY A 265 -4.51 -4.96 25.26
CA GLY A 265 -4.23 -5.05 26.69
C GLY A 265 -4.50 -6.45 27.24
N GLU A 266 -4.36 -6.62 28.56
CA GLU A 266 -4.49 -7.95 29.20
C GLU A 266 -5.88 -8.58 29.01
N GLU A 267 -6.94 -7.76 28.87
CA GLU A 267 -8.34 -8.20 28.74
C GLU A 267 -8.72 -8.67 27.32
N ASN A 268 -7.99 -8.24 26.30
CA ASN A 268 -8.21 -8.55 24.87
C ASN A 268 -6.93 -9.10 24.19
N SER A 269 -6.03 -9.68 24.99
CA SER A 269 -4.69 -10.12 24.58
C SER A 269 -4.68 -11.02 23.35
N CYS A 270 -3.74 -10.77 22.44
CA CYS A 270 -3.59 -11.52 21.20
C CYS A 270 -2.13 -11.57 20.73
N LYS A 271 -1.68 -12.76 20.36
CA LYS A 271 -0.37 -13.04 19.76
C LYS A 271 -0.58 -13.80 18.46
N LEU A 272 -0.19 -13.22 17.32
CA LEU A 272 -0.38 -13.87 16.02
C LEU A 272 0.57 -15.06 15.86
N ASP A 273 0.15 -16.06 15.08
CA ASP A 273 1.06 -17.12 14.66
C ASP A 273 1.93 -16.65 13.48
N GLU A 274 3.25 -16.70 13.66
CA GLU A 274 4.23 -16.27 12.65
C GLU A 274 4.03 -16.97 11.29
N GLN A 275 3.74 -18.29 11.30
CA GLN A 275 3.63 -19.07 10.08
C GLN A 275 2.35 -18.71 9.31
N VAL A 276 1.25 -18.44 10.01
CA VAL A 276 -0.01 -17.99 9.40
C VAL A 276 0.12 -16.56 8.87
N THR A 277 0.67 -15.65 9.68
CA THR A 277 0.86 -14.23 9.33
C THR A 277 1.69 -14.07 8.05
N ASN A 278 2.77 -14.85 7.92
CA ASN A 278 3.66 -14.83 6.75
C ASN A 278 3.21 -15.75 5.59
N ALA A 279 2.05 -16.43 5.69
CA ALA A 279 1.63 -17.42 4.68
C ALA A 279 1.25 -16.79 3.33
N CYS A 280 0.81 -15.53 3.33
CA CYS A 280 0.30 -14.84 2.15
C CYS A 280 1.36 -13.96 1.47
N LYS A 281 2.09 -13.17 2.28
CA LYS A 281 3.19 -12.29 1.88
C LYS A 281 4.17 -12.24 3.07
N PRO A 282 5.50 -12.10 2.87
CA PRO A 282 6.42 -11.95 4.00
C PRO A 282 6.13 -10.64 4.76
N MET A 283 5.76 -10.78 6.02
CA MET A 283 5.32 -9.71 6.93
C MET A 283 6.01 -9.89 8.29
N PRO A 284 7.33 -9.61 8.39
CA PRO A 284 8.02 -9.62 9.68
C PRO A 284 7.39 -8.60 10.63
N ASP A 285 7.31 -8.96 11.91
CA ASP A 285 6.94 -8.03 12.98
C ASP A 285 8.01 -6.96 13.15
N THR A 286 7.74 -5.74 12.67
CA THR A 286 8.69 -4.63 12.65
C THR A 286 8.94 -4.01 14.02
N ASN A 287 8.09 -4.28 15.02
CA ASN A 287 8.33 -3.91 16.42
C ASN A 287 9.27 -4.90 17.12
N GLY A 288 9.48 -6.10 16.55
CA GLY A 288 10.36 -7.12 17.12
C GLY A 288 9.83 -7.78 18.41
N MET A 289 8.53 -7.64 18.71
CA MET A 289 7.86 -8.30 19.84
C MET A 289 7.63 -9.80 19.60
N GLY A 290 7.91 -10.28 18.39
CA GLY A 290 7.67 -11.66 17.97
C GLY A 290 6.18 -11.93 17.81
N TYR A 291 5.45 -10.98 17.20
CA TYR A 291 4.00 -11.02 16.94
C TYR A 291 3.11 -11.03 18.19
N ASP A 292 3.65 -10.68 19.37
CA ASP A 292 2.86 -10.35 20.57
C ASP A 292 2.25 -8.96 20.41
N CYS A 293 0.92 -8.84 20.39
CA CYS A 293 0.23 -7.57 20.19
C CYS A 293 -0.12 -6.86 21.50
N ASP A 294 0.11 -7.51 22.65
CA ASP A 294 0.00 -6.86 23.95
C ASP A 294 0.90 -5.62 24.03
N THR A 295 0.40 -4.56 24.65
CA THR A 295 1.12 -3.30 24.80
C THR A 295 1.18 -2.87 26.25
N ALA A 296 2.41 -2.68 26.73
CA ALA A 296 2.75 -2.26 28.09
C ALA A 296 4.13 -1.62 28.03
N TYR A 297 4.16 -0.32 27.74
CA TYR A 297 5.42 0.42 27.55
C TYR A 297 6.28 0.43 28.83
N PRO A 298 7.62 0.36 28.71
CA PRO A 298 8.39 0.37 27.47
C PRO A 298 8.69 -1.04 26.89
N ASP A 299 8.38 -2.11 27.63
CA ASP A 299 8.90 -3.46 27.34
C ASP A 299 8.02 -4.27 26.35
N LYS A 300 6.74 -3.94 26.23
CA LYS A 300 5.82 -4.49 25.22
C LYS A 300 5.30 -3.37 24.31
N LEU A 301 5.57 -3.47 23.00
CA LEU A 301 5.28 -2.43 22.01
C LEU A 301 4.12 -2.76 21.06
N GLY A 302 3.34 -3.82 21.30
CA GLY A 302 2.38 -4.33 20.30
C GLY A 302 3.04 -4.88 19.03
N CYS A 303 2.23 -5.40 18.11
CA CYS A 303 2.70 -6.16 16.95
C CYS A 303 2.56 -5.36 15.64
N ALA A 304 3.58 -5.40 14.80
CA ALA A 304 3.59 -4.65 13.54
C ALA A 304 4.02 -5.52 12.33
N PRO A 305 3.23 -6.56 11.96
CA PRO A 305 3.54 -7.44 10.83
C PRO A 305 3.36 -6.71 9.49
N ASN A 306 4.42 -6.08 8.99
CA ASN A 306 4.36 -5.23 7.79
C ASN A 306 5.10 -5.85 6.60
N SER A 307 4.48 -5.81 5.44
CA SER A 307 5.04 -6.39 4.22
C SER A 307 6.22 -5.60 3.69
N LEU A 308 7.26 -6.29 3.21
CA LEU A 308 8.48 -5.65 2.71
C LEU A 308 8.42 -5.37 1.20
N PRO A 309 9.06 -4.27 0.73
CA PRO A 309 9.79 -3.26 1.50
C PRO A 309 8.87 -2.25 2.17
N LEU A 310 9.23 -1.80 3.38
CA LEU A 310 8.60 -0.63 3.99
C LEU A 310 8.99 0.64 3.22
N LEU A 311 8.05 1.56 3.02
CA LEU A 311 8.24 2.76 2.20
C LEU A 311 8.15 4.05 3.05
N PRO A 312 9.11 5.00 2.93
CA PRO A 312 9.08 6.31 3.60
C PRO A 312 7.78 7.11 3.40
N GLY A 313 7.42 7.97 4.35
CA GLY A 313 6.26 8.86 4.20
C GLY A 313 6.26 9.72 2.92
N GLU A 314 7.43 10.14 2.44
CA GLU A 314 7.60 10.83 1.14
C GLU A 314 7.14 9.98 -0.06
N VAL A 315 7.27 8.66 0.02
CA VAL A 315 6.84 7.71 -1.02
C VAL A 315 5.32 7.59 -1.03
N TRP A 316 4.72 7.29 0.12
CA TRP A 316 3.25 7.27 0.31
C TRP A 316 2.59 8.59 -0.11
N SER A 317 3.23 9.72 0.20
CA SER A 317 2.75 11.06 -0.13
C SER A 317 2.88 11.41 -1.62
N ARG A 318 3.74 10.72 -2.38
CA ARG A 318 3.90 10.90 -3.83
C ARG A 318 2.96 9.99 -4.61
N GLU A 319 2.74 8.76 -4.13
CA GLU A 319 1.87 7.77 -4.77
C GLU A 319 0.38 8.03 -4.53
N GLY A 320 0.01 8.60 -3.38
CA GLY A 320 -1.39 8.88 -3.05
C GLY A 320 -2.23 7.58 -3.04
N GLY A 321 -3.49 7.70 -3.43
CA GLY A 321 -4.36 6.58 -3.74
C GLY A 321 -5.34 6.29 -2.62
N VAL A 322 -5.59 5.01 -2.36
CA VAL A 322 -6.55 4.55 -1.33
C VAL A 322 -5.81 3.69 -0.31
N ILE A 323 -5.89 4.10 0.95
CA ILE A 323 -5.53 3.25 2.09
C ILE A 323 -6.82 2.69 2.72
N ALA A 324 -6.83 1.40 3.03
CA ALA A 324 -8.05 0.72 3.50
C ALA A 324 -7.78 -0.27 4.64
N VAL A 325 -8.78 -0.42 5.52
CA VAL A 325 -8.81 -1.41 6.61
C VAL A 325 -10.02 -2.29 6.45
N GLN A 326 -9.83 -3.61 6.35
CA GLN A 326 -10.90 -4.58 6.46
C GLN A 326 -10.82 -5.27 7.82
N TRP A 327 -11.81 -5.03 8.69
CA TRP A 327 -11.99 -5.72 9.97
C TRP A 327 -13.17 -6.69 9.92
N THR A 328 -12.91 -7.94 10.29
CA THR A 328 -13.91 -9.02 10.37
C THR A 328 -13.84 -9.70 11.76
N PRO A 329 -14.79 -10.59 12.10
CA PRO A 329 -14.69 -11.44 13.29
C PRO A 329 -13.52 -12.44 13.28
N ALA A 330 -12.76 -12.55 12.18
CA ALA A 330 -11.66 -13.50 12.01
C ALA A 330 -10.28 -12.84 11.87
N PHE A 331 -10.21 -11.64 11.27
CA PHE A 331 -8.95 -10.98 10.93
C PHE A 331 -9.07 -9.46 10.77
N LEU A 332 -7.91 -8.80 10.77
CA LEU A 332 -7.70 -7.46 10.20
C LEU A 332 -6.78 -7.55 8.96
N LYS A 333 -7.06 -6.74 7.93
CA LYS A 333 -6.16 -6.48 6.78
C LYS A 333 -6.01 -4.98 6.58
N VAL A 334 -4.80 -4.52 6.26
CA VAL A 334 -4.50 -3.15 5.82
C VAL A 334 -3.98 -3.18 4.39
N PHE A 335 -4.55 -2.36 3.51
CA PHE A 335 -4.20 -2.27 2.09
C PHE A 335 -3.77 -0.85 1.72
N HIS A 336 -2.90 -0.72 0.71
CA HIS A 336 -2.60 0.55 0.03
C HIS A 336 -2.56 0.35 -1.48
N ILE A 337 -3.50 0.98 -2.18
CA ILE A 337 -3.69 0.93 -3.63
C ILE A 337 -3.22 2.29 -4.21
N PRO A 338 -2.06 2.37 -4.90
CA PRO A 338 -1.52 3.62 -5.46
C PRO A 338 -2.45 4.28 -6.49
N SER A 339 -2.33 5.61 -6.65
CA SER A 339 -3.23 6.39 -7.53
C SER A 339 -3.21 5.96 -9.02
N ASP A 340 -2.12 5.36 -9.49
CA ASP A 340 -1.96 4.90 -10.88
C ASP A 340 -2.27 3.40 -11.07
N GLU A 341 -2.55 2.69 -9.98
CA GLU A 341 -3.04 1.30 -9.95
C GLU A 341 -4.53 1.20 -9.58
N ALA A 342 -5.13 2.28 -9.08
CA ALA A 342 -6.55 2.35 -8.69
C ALA A 342 -7.54 1.99 -9.81
N PHE A 343 -8.63 1.33 -9.40
CA PHE A 343 -9.70 0.77 -10.22
C PHE A 343 -11.09 1.06 -9.62
N GLU A 344 -12.16 0.80 -10.37
CA GLU A 344 -13.54 1.20 -10.03
C GLU A 344 -13.95 0.77 -8.60
N ASP A 345 -13.82 -0.52 -8.27
CA ASP A 345 -14.17 -1.08 -6.97
C ASP A 345 -13.28 -0.56 -5.81
N SER A 346 -12.09 -0.04 -6.10
CA SER A 346 -11.19 0.53 -5.08
C SER A 346 -11.52 1.97 -4.69
N GLU A 347 -12.34 2.67 -5.49
CA GLU A 347 -12.73 4.08 -5.25
C GLU A 347 -14.25 4.32 -5.21
N GLY A 348 -15.05 3.31 -5.56
CA GLY A 348 -16.50 3.38 -5.65
C GLY A 348 -17.25 3.16 -4.33
N ASP A 349 -18.56 2.94 -4.45
CA ASP A 349 -19.48 2.67 -3.34
C ASP A 349 -19.91 1.19 -3.24
N ASP A 350 -19.28 0.31 -4.04
CA ASP A 350 -19.45 -1.16 -4.06
C ASP A 350 -18.06 -1.83 -4.02
N PRO A 351 -17.37 -1.81 -2.85
CA PRO A 351 -15.99 -2.26 -2.75
C PRO A 351 -15.85 -3.78 -2.55
N GLN A 352 -14.89 -4.38 -3.25
CA GLN A 352 -14.74 -5.84 -3.40
C GLN A 352 -13.36 -6.34 -2.87
N PRO A 353 -13.09 -6.27 -1.54
CA PRO A 353 -11.74 -6.42 -0.98
C PRO A 353 -11.16 -7.84 -0.99
N GLN A 354 -11.94 -8.88 -1.33
CA GLN A 354 -11.43 -10.25 -1.42
C GLN A 354 -10.31 -10.43 -2.47
N ASP A 355 -10.24 -9.55 -3.46
CA ASP A 355 -9.27 -9.60 -4.56
C ASP A 355 -8.12 -8.59 -4.38
N TRP A 356 -8.07 -7.82 -3.29
CA TRP A 356 -7.08 -6.75 -3.07
C TRP A 356 -5.74 -7.22 -2.46
N ASP A 357 -5.51 -8.53 -2.32
CA ASP A 357 -4.32 -9.10 -1.65
C ASP A 357 -2.97 -8.68 -2.27
N GLU A 358 -2.93 -8.21 -3.52
CA GLU A 358 -1.72 -7.66 -4.15
C GLU A 358 -1.22 -6.39 -3.42
N TRP A 359 -2.16 -5.53 -3.03
CA TRP A 359 -1.98 -4.27 -2.30
C TRP A 359 -1.92 -4.42 -0.78
N LEU A 360 -1.82 -5.65 -0.28
CA LEU A 360 -1.83 -5.95 1.16
C LEU A 360 -0.54 -5.48 1.84
N VAL A 361 -0.66 -4.55 2.77
CA VAL A 361 0.43 -3.96 3.55
C VAL A 361 0.65 -4.73 4.86
N SER A 362 -0.44 -5.07 5.56
CA SER A 362 -0.39 -5.79 6.85
C SER A 362 -1.60 -6.72 7.02
N TYR A 363 -1.43 -7.78 7.81
CA TYR A 363 -2.43 -8.83 8.05
C TYR A 363 -2.33 -9.36 9.48
N TYR A 364 -3.47 -9.42 10.17
CA TYR A 364 -3.58 -9.90 11.55
C TYR A 364 -4.60 -11.05 11.58
N PRO A 365 -4.17 -12.30 11.35
CA PRO A 365 -5.06 -13.46 11.20
C PRO A 365 -5.46 -14.04 12.56
N PHE A 366 -6.32 -13.34 13.31
CA PHE A 366 -6.67 -13.67 14.69
C PHE A 366 -7.23 -15.10 14.85
N ALA A 367 -8.25 -15.46 14.07
CA ALA A 367 -8.93 -16.76 14.19
C ALA A 367 -8.05 -17.93 13.72
N LEU A 368 -7.24 -17.72 12.68
CA LEU A 368 -6.28 -18.73 12.24
C LEU A 368 -5.09 -18.86 13.19
N SER A 369 -4.66 -17.78 13.87
CA SER A 369 -3.62 -17.84 14.91
C SER A 369 -4.09 -18.67 16.11
N GLU A 370 -5.31 -18.42 16.59
CA GLU A 370 -5.93 -19.21 17.66
C GLU A 370 -6.15 -20.68 17.24
N ALA A 371 -6.65 -20.94 16.04
CA ALA A 371 -6.83 -22.31 15.53
C ALA A 371 -5.52 -23.09 15.36
N LYS A 372 -4.41 -22.37 15.14
CA LYS A 372 -3.06 -22.91 14.95
C LYS A 372 -2.30 -23.11 16.27
N SER A 373 -2.48 -22.17 17.19
CA SER A 373 -1.79 -22.06 18.49
C SER A 373 -2.82 -21.68 19.57
N PRO A 374 -3.60 -22.63 20.12
CA PRO A 374 -4.72 -22.31 21.00
C PRO A 374 -4.34 -21.59 22.29
N GLY A 375 -5.14 -20.59 22.68
CA GLY A 375 -4.86 -19.63 23.74
C GLY A 375 -3.91 -18.50 23.32
N SER A 376 -3.70 -18.26 22.03
CA SER A 376 -2.87 -17.16 21.51
C SER A 376 -3.68 -15.90 21.19
N CYS A 377 -4.91 -16.04 20.69
CA CYS A 377 -5.87 -14.95 20.50
C CYS A 377 -7.27 -15.49 20.89
N PRO A 378 -7.54 -15.69 22.20
CA PRO A 378 -8.62 -16.56 22.68
C PRO A 378 -10.06 -16.10 22.37
N ASP A 379 -10.26 -14.83 22.00
CA ASP A 379 -11.52 -14.35 21.41
C ASP A 379 -11.24 -13.51 20.15
N PRO A 380 -11.04 -14.16 18.98
CA PRO A 380 -10.72 -13.49 17.72
C PRO A 380 -11.75 -12.44 17.28
N ALA A 381 -13.01 -12.63 17.68
CA ALA A 381 -14.11 -11.74 17.32
C ALA A 381 -14.16 -10.49 18.21
N ASN A 382 -13.54 -10.50 19.40
CA ASN A 382 -13.61 -9.41 20.37
C ASN A 382 -12.22 -8.85 20.76
N VAL A 383 -11.18 -9.08 19.96
CA VAL A 383 -9.84 -8.45 20.13
C VAL A 383 -9.88 -6.91 20.15
N MET A 384 -10.97 -6.30 19.66
CA MET A 384 -11.24 -4.87 19.80
C MET A 384 -12.72 -4.61 20.14
N ALA A 385 -12.95 -3.55 20.92
CA ALA A 385 -14.25 -2.88 21.07
C ALA A 385 -14.55 -2.00 19.82
N PRO A 386 -15.76 -1.41 19.69
CA PRO A 386 -16.10 -0.55 18.55
C PRO A 386 -15.13 0.65 18.39
N GLN A 387 -14.55 0.77 17.21
CA GLN A 387 -13.43 1.67 16.93
C GLN A 387 -13.88 2.96 16.25
N HIS A 388 -13.36 4.10 16.69
CA HIS A 388 -13.55 5.41 16.07
C HIS A 388 -12.31 5.73 15.21
N ILE A 389 -12.51 6.39 14.07
CA ILE A 389 -11.43 6.77 13.15
C ILE A 389 -10.72 8.01 13.71
N MET A 390 -9.41 7.92 13.83
CA MET A 390 -8.55 8.95 14.38
C MET A 390 -7.59 9.48 13.31
N LEU A 391 -7.44 10.79 13.21
CA LEU A 391 -6.47 11.43 12.32
C LEU A 391 -5.76 12.57 13.04
N ASN A 392 -4.44 12.54 13.11
CA ASN A 392 -3.64 13.63 13.68
C ASN A 392 -2.27 13.81 13.03
N ILE A 393 -1.72 15.01 13.20
CA ILE A 393 -0.29 15.28 12.97
C ILE A 393 0.32 15.66 14.31
N ASN A 394 0.90 14.69 15.02
CA ASN A 394 1.77 14.99 16.16
C ASN A 394 3.15 15.42 15.64
N MET A 395 4.01 15.84 16.56
CA MET A 395 5.36 16.29 16.27
C MET A 395 6.30 15.90 17.39
N CYS A 396 7.55 15.55 17.08
CA CYS A 396 8.57 15.19 18.07
C CYS A 396 8.06 14.18 19.10
N GLY A 397 8.09 14.52 20.40
CA GLY A 397 7.52 13.68 21.45
C GLY A 397 8.20 12.31 21.60
N ASP A 398 7.43 11.37 22.15
CA ASP A 398 7.89 10.04 22.56
C ASP A 398 8.51 9.20 21.43
N TRP A 399 8.15 9.48 20.17
CA TRP A 399 8.75 8.83 18.99
C TRP A 399 9.65 9.75 18.17
N ALA A 400 9.10 10.74 17.46
CA ALA A 400 9.85 11.52 16.47
C ALA A 400 10.98 12.38 17.06
N GLY A 401 10.88 12.80 18.34
CA GLY A 401 11.95 13.50 19.05
C GLY A 401 13.07 12.54 19.45
N LYS A 402 12.68 11.43 20.09
CA LYS A 402 13.54 10.32 20.52
C LYS A 402 14.42 9.77 19.39
N ILE A 403 13.87 9.57 18.19
CA ILE A 403 14.61 9.02 17.03
C ILE A 403 15.25 10.08 16.12
N TRP A 404 15.25 11.37 16.50
CA TRP A 404 15.81 12.43 15.66
C TRP A 404 17.27 12.19 15.27
N ASN A 405 18.08 11.60 16.17
CA ASN A 405 19.50 11.35 15.93
C ASN A 405 19.80 10.16 14.99
N THR A 406 18.81 9.33 14.65
CA THR A 406 18.92 8.26 13.64
C THR A 406 18.27 8.62 12.31
N SER A 407 17.50 9.72 12.25
CA SER A 407 16.84 10.21 11.03
C SER A 407 17.83 10.87 10.07
N GLY A 408 18.01 10.27 8.89
CA GLY A 408 19.09 10.61 7.95
C GLY A 408 18.89 11.93 7.19
N SER A 409 17.63 12.32 6.95
CA SER A 409 17.30 13.61 6.33
C SER A 409 17.16 14.75 7.33
N CYS A 410 17.27 14.49 8.64
CA CYS A 410 17.03 15.46 9.69
C CYS A 410 18.29 15.77 10.51
N VAL A 411 19.02 14.76 11.01
CA VAL A 411 20.18 14.99 11.88
C VAL A 411 21.30 15.74 11.15
N ASN A 412 21.59 16.97 11.60
CA ASN A 412 22.54 17.89 10.94
C ASN A 412 22.21 18.26 9.48
N VAL A 413 20.96 18.06 9.05
CA VAL A 413 20.43 18.47 7.73
C VAL A 413 19.31 19.49 7.90
N GLN A 414 18.46 19.31 8.90
CA GLN A 414 17.44 20.27 9.35
C GLN A 414 17.72 20.69 10.80
N GLY A 415 17.26 21.87 11.19
CA GLY A 415 17.28 22.30 12.59
C GLY A 415 18.67 22.58 13.18
N PRO A 416 18.77 22.64 14.53
CA PRO A 416 20.02 22.85 15.25
C PRO A 416 21.00 21.68 15.10
N ALA A 417 22.30 22.00 15.20
CA ALA A 417 23.37 21.02 15.03
C ALA A 417 23.47 20.03 16.21
N TYR A 418 23.39 18.74 15.91
CA TYR A 418 23.53 17.64 16.86
C TYR A 418 24.97 17.12 16.90
N PRO A 419 25.60 16.92 18.08
CA PRO A 419 25.10 17.16 19.44
C PRO A 419 25.57 18.50 20.04
N SER A 420 25.95 19.48 19.22
CA SER A 420 26.67 20.70 19.67
C SER A 420 25.76 21.86 20.10
N GLN A 421 24.48 21.84 19.69
CA GLN A 421 23.45 22.84 20.03
C GLN A 421 22.22 22.22 20.70
N CYS A 422 22.05 20.90 20.59
CA CYS A 422 20.88 20.14 21.03
C CYS A 422 21.22 18.65 21.18
N ARG A 423 20.30 17.86 21.75
CA ARG A 423 20.31 16.38 21.76
C ARG A 423 18.97 15.84 21.23
N ALA A 424 18.89 14.55 20.90
CA ALA A 424 17.59 13.88 20.82
C ALA A 424 17.12 13.57 22.25
N VAL A 425 15.86 13.83 22.57
CA VAL A 425 15.28 13.64 23.92
C VAL A 425 14.17 12.59 23.88
N ASP A 426 14.14 11.72 24.88
CA ASP A 426 13.04 10.80 25.17
C ASP A 426 12.21 11.36 26.34
N PRO A 427 11.03 11.95 26.10
CA PRO A 427 10.24 12.61 27.15
C PRO A 427 9.79 11.67 28.28
N LEU A 428 9.72 10.35 28.03
CA LEU A 428 9.42 9.34 29.04
C LEU A 428 10.56 9.18 30.07
N MET A 429 11.77 9.65 29.72
CA MET A 429 12.97 9.62 30.57
C MET A 429 13.36 11.01 31.07
N GLU A 430 13.22 12.06 30.25
CA GLU A 430 13.55 13.45 30.60
C GLU A 430 12.73 14.44 29.77
N TYR A 431 11.97 15.33 30.43
CA TYR A 431 11.26 16.42 29.73
C TYR A 431 12.15 17.67 29.56
N ASP A 432 12.96 17.71 28.49
CA ASP A 432 13.72 18.90 28.07
C ASP A 432 13.43 19.33 26.61
N PRO A 433 12.28 19.97 26.36
CA PRO A 433 11.91 20.48 25.03
C PRO A 433 12.77 21.67 24.57
N GLN A 434 13.64 22.23 25.43
CA GLN A 434 14.58 23.29 25.06
C GLN A 434 15.91 22.70 24.57
N GLY A 435 16.34 21.57 25.14
CA GLY A 435 17.53 20.84 24.70
C GLY A 435 17.27 19.88 23.52
N ASP A 436 16.03 19.56 23.21
CA ASP A 436 15.65 18.66 22.12
C ASP A 436 15.82 19.29 20.72
N CYS A 437 16.53 18.61 19.82
CA CYS A 437 16.78 19.06 18.45
C CYS A 437 15.50 19.16 17.63
N CYS A 438 14.63 18.16 17.75
CA CYS A 438 13.37 18.10 17.00
C CYS A 438 12.45 19.26 17.41
N THR A 439 12.27 19.44 18.72
CA THR A 439 11.37 20.44 19.27
C THR A 439 11.89 21.86 19.02
N GLN A 440 13.20 22.08 19.09
CA GLN A 440 13.82 23.33 18.62
C GLN A 440 13.56 23.58 17.12
N PHE A 441 13.67 22.56 16.26
CA PHE A 441 13.37 22.68 14.82
C PHE A 441 11.89 23.02 14.58
N ILE A 442 10.95 22.27 15.17
CA ILE A 442 9.51 22.48 15.01
C ILE A 442 9.09 23.89 15.48
N TYR A 443 9.66 24.36 16.60
CA TYR A 443 9.38 25.69 17.12
C TYR A 443 10.00 26.78 16.26
N ASP A 444 11.27 26.65 15.87
CA ASP A 444 12.09 27.66 15.16
C ASP A 444 11.69 29.12 15.46
N ARG A 445 12.17 29.60 16.61
CA ARG A 445 11.79 30.89 17.19
C ARG A 445 11.99 32.08 16.23
N ASN A 446 12.96 31.99 15.33
CA ASN A 446 13.36 33.09 14.44
C ASN A 446 13.22 32.74 12.94
N ASP A 447 12.62 31.59 12.60
CA ASP A 447 12.57 31.02 11.24
C ASP A 447 13.99 30.85 10.61
N THR A 448 14.95 30.44 11.45
CA THR A 448 16.39 30.23 11.15
C THR A 448 16.63 29.05 10.21
N TYR A 449 15.77 28.05 10.28
CA TYR A 449 15.83 26.79 9.54
C TYR A 449 14.77 26.72 8.43
N GLY A 450 13.92 27.74 8.29
CA GLY A 450 12.81 27.76 7.35
C GLY A 450 11.71 26.76 7.67
N THR A 451 11.61 26.30 8.93
CA THR A 451 10.65 25.24 9.35
C THR A 451 9.22 25.54 8.91
N SER A 452 8.81 26.81 8.94
CA SER A 452 7.44 27.21 8.60
C SER A 452 7.09 26.94 7.13
N GLU A 453 8.03 27.13 6.20
CA GLU A 453 7.89 26.76 4.78
C GLU A 453 8.08 25.25 4.59
N TYR A 454 9.09 24.66 5.25
CA TYR A 454 9.37 23.22 5.18
C TYR A 454 8.15 22.35 5.54
N LEU A 455 7.46 22.69 6.64
CA LEU A 455 6.27 22.00 7.11
C LEU A 455 5.01 22.37 6.32
N HIS A 456 4.88 23.62 5.85
CA HIS A 456 3.76 24.00 4.99
C HIS A 456 3.66 23.06 3.77
N ASP A 457 4.79 22.80 3.12
CA ASP A 457 4.85 22.03 1.87
C ASP A 457 4.83 20.50 2.05
N ARG A 458 4.89 19.98 3.29
CA ARG A 458 5.04 18.53 3.56
C ARG A 458 4.15 17.98 4.66
N ALA A 459 3.79 18.78 5.66
CA ALA A 459 3.12 18.31 6.86
C ALA A 459 1.59 18.52 6.78
N TYR A 460 0.97 17.86 5.79
CA TYR A 460 -0.48 17.87 5.60
C TYR A 460 -1.02 16.58 5.00
N PHE A 461 -2.20 16.18 5.46
CA PHE A 461 -3.08 15.26 4.75
C PHE A 461 -3.86 16.05 3.69
N ASN A 462 -4.01 15.49 2.50
CA ASN A 462 -4.98 15.97 1.49
C ASN A 462 -5.87 14.80 1.06
N ILE A 463 -7.11 14.80 1.56
CA ILE A 463 -8.03 13.66 1.55
C ILE A 463 -9.20 14.00 0.64
N SER A 464 -9.51 13.17 -0.35
CA SER A 464 -10.72 13.33 -1.17
C SER A 464 -11.97 12.98 -0.37
N TRP A 465 -11.93 11.84 0.34
CA TRP A 465 -12.99 11.36 1.22
C TRP A 465 -12.46 10.29 2.20
N ILE A 466 -13.19 10.06 3.28
CA ILE A 466 -13.14 8.82 4.07
C ILE A 466 -14.53 8.19 4.02
N LYS A 467 -14.61 6.88 3.76
CA LYS A 467 -15.85 6.11 3.70
C LYS A 467 -15.77 4.89 4.61
N VAL A 468 -16.90 4.54 5.22
CA VAL A 468 -17.06 3.34 6.03
C VAL A 468 -18.23 2.52 5.50
N PHE A 469 -17.92 1.27 5.18
CA PHE A 469 -18.85 0.25 4.74
C PHE A 469 -18.95 -0.82 5.81
N GLN A 470 -20.12 -1.46 5.93
CA GLN A 470 -20.26 -2.69 6.71
C GLN A 470 -20.76 -3.81 5.80
N ALA A 471 -20.36 -5.04 6.11
CA ALA A 471 -20.86 -6.20 5.40
C ALA A 471 -22.35 -6.40 5.72
N ASP A 472 -23.14 -6.79 4.73
CA ASP A 472 -24.52 -7.25 4.98
C ASP A 472 -24.48 -8.38 6.02
N HIS A 473 -25.31 -8.25 7.06
CA HIS A 473 -25.30 -9.19 8.19
C HIS A 473 -25.53 -10.63 7.72
N ASP A 474 -24.53 -11.50 7.90
CA ASP A 474 -24.82 -12.91 8.16
C ASP A 474 -25.56 -12.99 9.50
N GLU A 475 -26.78 -13.53 9.50
CA GLU A 475 -27.64 -13.66 10.68
C GLU A 475 -27.02 -14.57 11.79
N SER A 476 -25.86 -15.18 11.51
CA SER A 476 -25.07 -15.94 12.47
C SER A 476 -24.33 -15.09 13.53
N VAL A 477 -24.07 -13.80 13.26
CA VAL A 477 -23.29 -12.91 14.15
C VAL A 477 -24.23 -12.04 15.00
N PRO A 478 -24.17 -12.11 16.36
CA PRO A 478 -25.03 -11.30 17.22
C PRO A 478 -24.88 -9.79 16.97
N ASP A 479 -26.01 -9.10 16.84
CA ASP A 479 -26.07 -7.69 16.44
C ASP A 479 -25.44 -6.77 17.51
N GLY A 480 -24.36 -6.10 17.12
CA GLY A 480 -23.53 -5.24 17.98
C GLY A 480 -24.08 -3.85 18.25
N ARG A 481 -25.37 -3.58 17.97
CA ARG A 481 -26.04 -2.30 18.24
C ARG A 481 -26.03 -1.94 19.74
N SER A 482 -24.99 -1.23 20.16
CA SER A 482 -25.00 -0.42 21.38
C SER A 482 -26.10 0.65 21.24
N GLY A 483 -27.18 0.51 22.02
CA GLY A 483 -28.27 1.47 22.02
C GLY A 483 -27.86 2.85 22.53
N ASP A 484 -28.61 3.88 22.14
CA ASP A 484 -28.30 5.30 22.39
C ASP A 484 -28.03 5.60 23.87
N LEU A 485 -26.76 5.80 24.23
CA LEU A 485 -26.34 6.27 25.55
C LEU A 485 -26.48 7.79 25.64
N HIS A 486 -27.72 8.26 25.70
CA HIS A 486 -28.06 9.62 26.14
C HIS A 486 -27.86 9.76 27.66
N VAL A 487 -26.76 10.41 28.06
CA VAL A 487 -26.54 11.01 29.39
C VAL A 487 -25.87 12.37 29.22
#